data_AF-A0A7J9LUS5-F1
#
_entry.id   AF-A0A7J9LUS5-F1
#
_cell.length_a   1.000
_cell.length_b   1.000
_cell.length_c   1.000
_cell.angle_alpha   90.00
_cell.angle_beta   90.00
_cell.angle_gamma   90.00
#
_symmetry.space_group_name_H-M   'P 1'
#
loop_
_entity.id
_entity.type
_entity.pdbx_description
1 polymer ?
#
loop_
_entity_poly.entity_id
_entity_poly.type
_entity_poly.pdbx_seq_one_letter_code
_entity_poly.pdbx_strand_id
1 'polypeptide(L)'
;MTGEMIQTIAKEFLQKMYGDANSEFNFSIGWLKRFKARHEIKSYRRFGESGSVVMENIEDALPQIRAKLENFDWKDIYNMDKKGLFYRLQILFVGLMLE
;
A
#
# COMPACT_ATOMS: atom_id res chain seq x y z
N MET A 1 -2.91 3.70 1.50
CA MET A 1 -3.20 4.57 2.66
C MET A 1 -4.68 4.91 2.67
N THR A 2 -5.44 4.42 3.64
CA THR A 2 -6.89 4.65 3.75
C THR A 2 -7.17 5.98 4.45
N GLY A 3 -8.42 6.46 4.39
CA GLY A 3 -8.82 7.67 5.11
C GLY A 3 -8.69 7.53 6.63
N GLU A 4 -9.05 6.36 7.15
CA GLU A 4 -8.96 6.03 8.58
C GLU A 4 -7.52 6.08 9.08
N MET A 5 -6.57 5.55 8.32
CA MET A 5 -5.14 5.63 8.69
C MET A 5 -4.66 7.08 8.87
N ILE A 6 -5.11 7.99 8.00
CA ILE A 6 -4.74 9.41 8.09
C ILE A 6 -5.33 10.03 9.36
N GLN A 7 -6.57 9.67 9.73
CA GLN A 7 -7.21 10.15 10.95
C GLN A 7 -6.50 9.60 12.21
N THR A 8 -6.11 8.33 12.21
CA THR A 8 -5.39 7.70 13.32
C THR A 8 -4.03 8.36 13.54
N ILE A 9 -3.22 8.49 12.48
CA ILE A 9 -1.90 9.13 12.57
C ILE A 9 -2.03 10.59 13.03
N ALA A 10 -3.04 11.32 12.55
CA ALA A 10 -3.25 12.70 12.95
C ALA A 10 -3.63 12.82 14.45
N LYS A 11 -4.40 11.86 15.00
CA LYS A 11 -4.70 11.79 16.43
C LYS A 11 -3.46 11.51 17.26
N GLU A 12 -2.67 10.50 16.87
CA GLU A 12 -1.41 10.15 17.55
C GLU A 12 -0.44 11.34 17.54
N PHE A 13 -0.34 12.04 16.41
CA PHE A 13 0.51 13.22 16.28
C PHE A 13 0.04 14.36 17.18
N LEU A 14 -1.28 14.61 17.26
CA LEU A 14 -1.85 15.63 18.13
C LEU A 14 -1.56 15.32 19.61
N GLN A 15 -1.75 14.07 20.02
CA GLN A 15 -1.48 13.62 21.39
C GLN A 15 0.02 13.75 21.74
N LYS A 16 0.91 13.40 20.82
CA LYS A 16 2.36 13.51 21.03
C LYS A 16 2.81 14.97 21.18
N MET A 17 2.21 15.89 20.44
CA MET A 17 2.63 17.30 20.43
C MET A 17 2.03 18.12 21.56
N TYR A 18 0.79 17.83 21.98
CA TYR A 18 0.02 18.67 22.90
C TYR A 18 -0.51 17.93 24.13
N GLY A 19 -0.21 16.63 24.30
CA GLY A 19 -0.73 15.80 25.39
C GLY A 19 -2.26 15.67 25.35
N ASP A 20 -2.87 15.44 26.52
CA ASP A 20 -4.34 15.30 26.67
C ASP A 20 -5.11 16.63 26.59
N ALA A 21 -4.41 17.77 26.48
CA ALA A 21 -5.02 19.10 26.51
C ALA A 21 -5.90 19.42 25.29
N ASN A 22 -5.78 18.64 24.21
CA ASN A 22 -6.51 18.86 22.95
C ASN A 22 -7.40 17.67 22.54
N SER A 23 -7.97 16.95 23.52
CA SER A 23 -8.83 15.78 23.27
C SER A 23 -10.11 16.09 22.47
N GLU A 24 -10.51 17.36 22.38
CA GLU A 24 -11.74 17.78 21.69
C GLU A 24 -11.62 17.92 20.16
N PHE A 25 -10.40 17.86 19.58
CA PHE A 25 -10.27 18.02 18.14
C PHE A 25 -10.86 16.83 17.38
N ASN A 26 -12.01 17.07 16.73
CA ASN A 26 -12.67 16.04 15.94
C ASN A 26 -12.07 15.95 14.53
N PHE A 27 -11.30 14.88 14.30
CA PHE A 27 -10.83 14.46 12.98
C PHE A 27 -11.96 13.87 12.14
N SER A 28 -12.99 14.66 11.86
CA SER A 28 -14.19 14.26 11.14
C SER A 28 -13.92 13.92 9.67
N ILE A 29 -14.88 13.30 8.99
CA ILE A 29 -14.83 13.06 7.54
C ILE A 29 -14.70 14.39 6.77
N GLY A 30 -15.36 15.45 7.25
CA GLY A 30 -15.27 16.79 6.67
C GLY A 30 -13.86 17.40 6.80
N TRP A 31 -13.24 17.24 7.97
CA TRP A 31 -11.84 17.62 8.17
C TRP A 31 -10.92 16.84 7.21
N LEU A 32 -11.08 15.52 7.13
CA LEU A 32 -10.27 14.67 6.27
C LEU A 32 -10.41 15.05 4.79
N LYS A 33 -11.62 15.36 4.33
CA LYS A 33 -11.88 15.80 2.95
C LYS A 33 -11.15 17.11 2.64
N ARG A 34 -11.22 18.09 3.55
CA ARG A 34 -10.53 19.38 3.40
C ARG A 34 -9.01 19.24 3.49
N PHE A 35 -8.53 18.40 4.39
CA PHE A 35 -7.11 18.08 4.54
C PHE A 35 -6.54 17.47 3.25
N LYS A 36 -7.21 16.45 2.71
CA LYS A 36 -6.83 15.85 1.43
C LYS A 36 -6.85 16.84 0.27
N ALA A 37 -7.87 17.70 0.21
CA ALA A 37 -7.96 18.74 -0.83
C ALA A 37 -6.83 19.76 -0.73
N ARG A 38 -6.47 20.21 0.48
CA ARG A 38 -5.40 21.19 0.71
C ARG A 38 -4.02 20.66 0.34
N HIS A 39 -3.77 19.37 0.57
CA HIS A 39 -2.47 18.74 0.31
C HIS A 39 -2.47 17.86 -0.95
N GLU A 40 -3.49 18.00 -1.79
CA GLU A 40 -3.64 17.26 -3.06
C GLU A 40 -3.51 15.73 -2.92
N ILE A 41 -3.90 15.18 -1.76
CA ILE A 41 -3.85 13.75 -1.47
C ILE A 41 -5.00 13.06 -2.23
N LYS A 42 -4.66 12.39 -3.32
CA LYS A 42 -5.60 11.66 -4.17
C LYS A 42 -5.49 10.15 -3.90
N SER A 43 -6.63 9.48 -3.75
CA SER A 43 -6.70 8.02 -3.70
C SER A 43 -7.17 7.48 -5.04
N TYR A 44 -6.35 6.67 -5.69
CA TYR A 44 -6.72 5.99 -6.92
C TYR A 44 -6.97 4.52 -6.61
N ARG A 45 -8.17 4.02 -6.93
CA ARG A 45 -8.41 2.58 -6.96
C ARG A 45 -7.82 2.06 -8.27
N ARG A 46 -6.61 1.50 -8.21
CA ARG A 46 -6.06 0.74 -9.33
C ARG A 46 -6.70 -0.64 -9.29
N PHE A 47 -7.43 -0.99 -10.33
CA PHE A 47 -7.75 -2.38 -10.60
C PHE A 47 -6.47 -3.02 -11.14
N GLY A 48 -6.02 -4.12 -10.52
CA GLY A 48 -4.93 -4.91 -11.10
C GLY A 48 -5.36 -5.51 -12.43
N GLU A 49 -4.39 -5.88 -13.27
CA GLU A 49 -4.63 -6.55 -14.56
C GLU A 49 -5.53 -7.78 -14.46
N SER A 50 -5.66 -8.36 -13.25
CA SER A 50 -6.58 -9.43 -12.87
C SER A 50 -8.03 -9.24 -13.34
N GLY A 51 -8.51 -7.99 -13.46
CA GLY A 51 -9.86 -7.68 -13.94
C GLY A 51 -10.04 -7.73 -15.47
N SER A 52 -8.94 -7.81 -16.23
CA SER A 52 -8.94 -7.81 -17.70
C SER A 52 -8.47 -9.14 -18.29
N VAL A 53 -8.21 -10.16 -17.45
CA VAL A 53 -7.71 -11.45 -17.92
C VAL A 53 -8.87 -12.27 -18.48
N VAL A 54 -8.72 -12.73 -19.71
CA VAL A 54 -9.62 -13.70 -20.33
C VAL A 54 -9.35 -15.05 -19.69
N MET A 55 -10.31 -15.58 -18.92
CA MET A 55 -10.15 -16.80 -18.13
C MET A 55 -9.80 -18.02 -18.99
N GLU A 56 -10.31 -18.07 -20.23
CA GLU A 56 -9.99 -19.11 -21.22
C GLU A 56 -8.49 -19.17 -21.53
N ASN A 57 -7.82 -18.02 -21.65
CA ASN A 57 -6.37 -17.97 -21.84
C ASN A 57 -5.57 -18.44 -20.61
N ILE A 58 -6.16 -18.39 -19.42
CA ILE A 58 -5.53 -18.85 -18.18
C ILE A 58 -5.56 -20.38 -18.12
N GLU A 59 -6.67 -21.00 -18.55
CA GLU A 59 -6.85 -22.46 -18.52
C GLU A 59 -5.79 -23.19 -19.35
N ASP A 60 -5.41 -22.61 -20.51
CA ASP A 60 -4.36 -23.17 -21.36
C ASP A 60 -2.94 -22.80 -20.91
N ALA A 61 -2.75 -21.60 -20.35
CA ALA A 61 -1.42 -21.10 -19.99
C ALA A 61 -0.90 -21.64 -18.64
N LEU A 62 -1.78 -21.86 -17.66
CA LEU A 62 -1.39 -22.33 -16.32
C LEU A 62 -0.70 -23.71 -16.33
N PRO A 63 -1.21 -24.73 -17.04
CA PRO A 63 -0.54 -26.03 -17.13
C PRO A 63 0.87 -25.91 -17.72
N GLN A 64 1.04 -25.08 -18.76
CA GLN A 64 2.33 -24.86 -19.42
C GLN A 64 3.35 -24.17 -18.49
N ILE A 65 2.90 -23.18 -17.73
CA ILE A 65 3.74 -22.51 -16.73
C ILE A 65 4.15 -23.48 -15.63
N ARG A 66 3.22 -24.32 -15.13
CA ARG A 66 3.53 -25.33 -14.11
C ARG A 66 4.56 -26.35 -14.60
N ALA A 67 4.38 -26.89 -15.80
CA ALA A 67 5.34 -27.82 -16.41
C ALA A 67 6.74 -27.19 -16.57
N LYS A 68 6.80 -25.89 -16.86
CA LYS A 68 8.07 -25.15 -16.94
C LYS A 68 8.72 -24.99 -15.56
N LEU A 69 7.92 -24.68 -14.53
CA LEU A 69 8.38 -24.49 -13.15
C LEU A 69 8.89 -25.78 -12.50
N GLU A 70 8.41 -26.96 -12.92
CA GLU A 70 8.90 -28.26 -12.45
C GLU A 70 10.40 -28.49 -12.70
N ASN A 71 11.00 -27.75 -13.65
CA ASN A 71 12.43 -27.82 -13.94
C ASN A 71 13.29 -26.96 -13.01
N PHE A 72 12.68 -26.23 -12.07
CA PHE A 72 13.37 -25.33 -11.14
C PHE A 72 13.11 -25.76 -9.70
N ASP A 73 14.14 -25.68 -8.85
CA ASP A 73 13.95 -25.85 -7.42
C ASP A 73 13.09 -24.71 -6.87
N TRP A 74 12.31 -24.97 -5.82
CA TRP A 74 11.47 -23.95 -5.17
C TRP A 74 12.23 -22.70 -4.73
N LYS A 75 13.51 -22.83 -4.38
CA LYS A 75 14.39 -21.71 -4.00
C LYS A 75 14.69 -20.74 -5.16
N ASP A 76 14.55 -21.21 -6.39
CA ASP A 76 14.83 -20.48 -7.63
C ASP A 76 13.56 -19.85 -8.24
N ILE A 77 12.38 -20.12 -7.65
CA ILE A 77 11.09 -19.57 -8.07
C ILE A 77 10.74 -18.37 -7.19
N TYR A 78 10.89 -17.16 -7.74
CA TYR A 78 10.60 -15.91 -7.04
C TYR A 78 9.31 -15.25 -7.55
N ASN A 79 8.40 -14.92 -6.63
CA ASN A 79 7.19 -14.16 -6.96
C ASN A 79 7.47 -12.64 -6.89
N MET A 80 7.46 -11.96 -8.05
CA MET A 80 7.77 -10.53 -8.18
C MET A 80 6.53 -9.62 -8.14
N ASP A 81 5.32 -10.18 -8.16
CA ASP A 81 4.03 -9.45 -8.31
C ASP A 81 3.77 -8.39 -7.22
N LYS A 82 4.28 -8.59 -6.00
CA LYS A 82 4.04 -7.71 -4.84
C LYS A 82 5.20 -6.76 -4.52
N LYS A 83 6.35 -6.90 -5.16
CA LYS A 83 7.60 -6.20 -4.74
C LYS A 83 8.20 -5.23 -5.76
N GLY A 84 7.60 -5.08 -6.95
CA GLY A 84 8.12 -4.18 -8.01
C GLY A 84 8.12 -2.68 -7.67
N LEU A 85 7.37 -2.24 -6.65
CA LEU A 85 7.17 -0.82 -6.36
C LEU A 85 8.31 -0.13 -5.57
N PHE A 86 9.33 -0.87 -5.11
CA PHE A 86 10.41 -0.29 -4.30
C PHE A 86 11.74 -0.12 -5.04
N TYR A 87 11.85 -0.49 -6.32
CA TYR A 87 13.12 -0.45 -7.05
C TYR A 87 13.65 0.96 -7.40
N ARG A 88 12.86 2.02 -7.15
CA ARG A 88 13.21 3.43 -7.42
C ARG A 88 12.91 4.43 -6.31
N LEU A 89 12.40 3.97 -5.16
CA LEU A 89 12.29 4.86 -3.99
C LEU A 89 13.69 4.95 -3.38
N GLN A 90 14.44 5.98 -3.77
CA GLN A 90 15.61 6.43 -3.05
C GLN A 90 15.13 6.72 -1.61
N ILE A 91 15.47 5.81 -0.71
CA ILE A 91 15.09 5.85 0.69
C ILE A 91 15.77 7.09 1.30
N LEU A 92 15.04 8.21 1.38
CA LEU A 92 15.24 9.21 2.42
C LEU A 92 14.51 8.73 3.69
N PHE A 93 14.95 7.60 4.22
CA PHE A 93 14.80 7.25 5.63
C PHE A 93 16.21 7.02 6.17
N VAL A 94 16.92 8.12 6.39
CA VAL A 94 17.98 8.12 7.38
C VAL A 94 17.28 8.13 8.74
N GLY A 95 17.45 7.04 9.50
CA GLY A 95 17.15 6.99 10.93
C GLY A 95 15.74 6.53 11.30
N LEU A 96 15.60 5.22 11.57
CA LEU A 96 14.96 4.64 12.77
C LEU A 96 14.58 3.18 12.47
N MET A 97 15.58 2.31 12.49
CA MET A 97 15.43 0.91 12.89
C MET A 97 16.70 0.51 13.64
N LEU A 98 16.87 1.09 14.82
CA LEU A 98 17.58 0.49 15.94
C LEU A 98 16.80 0.88 17.19
N GLU A 99 15.81 0.04 17.49
CA GLU A 99 15.32 -0.45 18.80
C GLU A 99 13.91 -1.03 18.63
#